data_AF-A0A7W6ZSR1-F1
#
_entry.id   AF-A0A7W6ZSR1-F1
#
_cell.length_a   1.000
_cell.length_b   1.000
_cell.length_c   1.000
_cell.angle_alpha   90.00
_cell.angle_beta   90.00
_cell.angle_gamma   90.00
#
_symmetry.space_group_name_H-M   'P 1'
#
loop_
_entity.id
_entity.type
_entity.pdbx_description
1 polymer ?
#
loop_
_entity_poly.entity_id
_entity_poly.type
_entity_poly.pdbx_seq_one_letter_code
_entity_poly.pdbx_strand_id
1 'polypeptide(L)'
;MRTQQIVLAAIEQDLKAAGLPPLGWYDVLLELTRATDGRLRPYEIEERTLLAQHNLSRLLDRMEKAGFVHREVFSEDGRGRWAVITEAGIAMRSDMWTVYASALQRHLGDKLDDIQADQLSELLALLSRRS
;
A
#
# COMPACT_ATOMS: atom_id res chain seq x y z
N MET A 1 14.58 -9.16 -1.28
CA MET A 1 16.05 -8.99 -1.52
C MET A 1 16.61 -7.92 -0.59
N ARG A 2 17.91 -7.89 -0.27
CA ARG A 2 18.53 -6.85 0.60
C ARG A 2 18.28 -5.43 0.07
N THR A 3 18.41 -5.22 -1.24
CA THR A 3 18.16 -3.92 -1.89
C THR A 3 16.74 -3.41 -1.65
N GLN A 4 15.75 -4.29 -1.78
CA GLN A 4 14.35 -3.95 -1.48
C GLN A 4 14.19 -3.46 -0.03
N GLN A 5 14.80 -4.14 0.95
CA GLN A 5 14.73 -3.73 2.35
C GLN A 5 15.35 -2.35 2.58
N ILE A 6 16.48 -2.05 1.94
CA ILE A 6 17.16 -0.74 2.03
C ILE A 6 16.28 0.37 1.46
N VAL A 7 15.72 0.16 0.26
CA VAL A 7 14.87 1.16 -0.41
C VAL A 7 13.60 1.41 0.40
N LEU A 8 12.90 0.35 0.84
CA LEU A 8 11.69 0.48 1.65
C LEU A 8 11.97 1.19 2.98
N ALA A 9 13.09 0.89 3.64
CA ALA A 9 13.47 1.56 4.88
C ALA A 9 13.74 3.06 4.67
N ALA A 10 14.37 3.45 3.57
CA ALA A 10 14.60 4.86 3.25
C ALA A 10 13.28 5.60 2.95
N ILE A 11 12.36 4.96 2.23
CA ILE A 11 11.02 5.50 1.98
C ILE A 11 10.23 5.68 3.29
N GLU A 12 10.26 4.68 4.18
CA GLU A 12 9.63 4.77 5.50
C GLU A 12 10.20 5.94 6.33
N GLN A 13 11.51 6.21 6.21
CA GLN A 13 12.12 7.38 6.85
C GLN A 13 11.61 8.70 6.26
N ASP A 14 11.49 8.79 4.94
CA ASP A 14 10.99 9.99 4.26
C ASP A 14 9.51 10.28 4.63
N LEU A 15 8.65 9.24 4.64
CA LEU A 15 7.26 9.36 5.09
C LEU A 15 7.18 9.83 6.55
N LYS A 16 7.97 9.21 7.43
CA LYS A 16 8.03 9.59 8.84
C LYS A 16 8.49 11.05 9.03
N ALA A 17 9.50 11.49 8.27
CA ALA A 17 9.99 12.87 8.33
C ALA A 17 8.93 13.89 7.88
N ALA A 18 8.06 13.50 6.95
CA ALA A 18 6.91 14.29 6.52
C ALA A 18 5.69 14.21 7.48
N GLY A 19 5.79 13.48 8.59
CA GLY A 19 4.68 13.28 9.54
C GLY A 19 3.55 12.39 9.01
N LEU A 20 3.83 11.57 7.98
CA LEU A 20 2.85 10.71 7.34
C LEU A 20 2.79 9.31 7.98
N PRO A 21 1.70 8.55 7.75
CA PRO A 21 1.60 7.17 8.19
C PRO A 21 2.68 6.26 7.58
N PRO A 22 2.93 5.08 8.19
CA PRO A 22 3.85 4.09 7.63
C PRO A 22 3.43 3.59 6.24
N LEU A 23 4.39 3.14 5.43
CA LEU A 23 4.16 2.74 4.03
C LEU A 23 3.06 1.69 3.87
N GLY A 24 2.93 0.74 4.80
CA GLY A 24 1.87 -0.27 4.73
C GLY A 24 0.43 0.31 4.74
N TRP A 25 0.23 1.54 5.20
CA TRP A 25 -1.07 2.23 5.12
C TRP A 25 -1.36 2.64 3.67
N TYR A 26 -0.33 3.08 2.93
CA TYR A 26 -0.45 3.44 1.52
C TYR A 26 -0.91 2.26 0.68
N ASP A 27 -0.32 1.08 0.87
CA ASP A 27 -0.68 -0.12 0.11
C ASP A 27 -2.16 -0.47 0.27
N VAL A 28 -2.67 -0.44 1.51
CA VAL A 28 -4.09 -0.70 1.78
C VAL A 28 -5.00 0.37 1.16
N LEU A 29 -4.67 1.66 1.34
CA LEU A 29 -5.47 2.75 0.78
C LEU A 29 -5.47 2.75 -0.75
N LEU A 30 -4.33 2.38 -1.37
CA LEU A 30 -4.20 2.27 -2.81
C LEU A 30 -5.12 1.17 -3.35
N GLU A 31 -5.08 -0.02 -2.76
CA GLU A 31 -5.90 -1.14 -3.21
C GLU A 31 -7.40 -0.91 -2.97
N LEU A 32 -7.78 -0.27 -1.86
CA LEU A 32 -9.16 0.15 -1.65
C LEU A 32 -9.60 1.21 -2.66
N THR A 33 -8.76 2.20 -2.98
CA THR A 33 -9.08 3.22 -4.00
C THR A 33 -9.25 2.61 -5.40
N ARG A 34 -8.54 1.53 -5.71
CA ARG A 34 -8.63 0.81 -6.99
C ARG A 34 -9.83 -0.15 -7.06
N ALA A 35 -10.38 -0.54 -5.91
CA ALA A 35 -11.51 -1.45 -5.86
C ALA A 35 -12.81 -0.75 -6.30
N THR A 36 -13.66 -1.49 -6.99
CA THR A 36 -15.04 -1.05 -7.25
C THR A 36 -15.73 -0.76 -5.92
N ASP A 37 -16.41 0.40 -5.83
CA ASP A 37 -17.06 0.91 -4.62
C ASP A 37 -16.13 1.24 -3.44
N GLY A 38 -14.80 1.27 -3.62
CA GLY A 38 -13.88 1.69 -2.56
C GLY A 38 -13.77 0.70 -1.39
N ARG A 39 -14.12 -0.57 -1.61
CA ARG A 39 -14.21 -1.58 -0.53
C ARG A 39 -13.60 -2.91 -0.93
N LEU A 40 -12.97 -3.58 0.05
CA LEU A 40 -12.40 -4.92 -0.11
C LEU A 40 -12.56 -5.73 1.18
N ARG A 41 -12.66 -7.05 1.04
CA ARG A 41 -12.56 -7.96 2.19
C ARG A 41 -11.09 -8.03 2.63
N PRO A 42 -10.82 -8.26 3.92
CA PRO A 42 -9.45 -8.38 4.41
C PRO A 42 -8.59 -9.38 3.63
N TYR A 43 -9.12 -10.55 3.25
CA TYR A 43 -8.36 -11.53 2.46
C TYR A 43 -8.03 -11.02 1.05
N GLU A 44 -8.90 -10.20 0.44
CA GLU A 44 -8.63 -9.60 -0.89
C GLU A 44 -7.52 -8.56 -0.80
N ILE A 45 -7.45 -7.82 0.32
CA ILE A 45 -6.35 -6.89 0.60
C ILE A 45 -5.05 -7.67 0.82
N GLU A 46 -5.09 -8.80 1.53
CA GLU A 46 -3.93 -9.69 1.71
C GLU A 46 -3.43 -10.25 0.38
N GLU A 47 -4.32 -10.66 -0.53
CA GLU A 47 -3.92 -11.18 -1.85
C GLU A 47 -3.31 -10.11 -2.76
N ARG A 48 -3.73 -8.85 -2.61
CA ARG A 48 -3.28 -7.73 -3.45
C ARG A 48 -2.07 -6.99 -2.89
N THR A 49 -1.77 -7.19 -1.61
CA THR A 49 -0.63 -6.56 -0.93
C THR A 49 0.40 -7.62 -0.51
N LEU A 50 1.60 -7.20 -0.14
CA LEU A 50 2.61 -8.11 0.43
C LEU A 50 2.48 -8.23 1.96
N LEU A 51 1.30 -7.92 2.51
CA LEU A 51 1.06 -7.88 3.96
C LEU A 51 0.60 -9.25 4.47
N ALA A 52 1.18 -9.70 5.59
CA ALA A 52 0.69 -10.90 6.27
C ALA A 52 -0.64 -10.64 7.00
N GLN A 53 -1.55 -11.62 6.99
CA GLN A 53 -2.90 -11.55 7.58
C GLN A 53 -2.97 -11.01 9.01
N HIS A 54 -2.13 -11.54 9.91
CA HIS A 54 -2.09 -11.12 11.31
C HIS A 54 -1.68 -9.65 11.48
N ASN A 55 -0.95 -9.09 10.51
CA ASN A 55 -0.58 -7.68 10.49
C ASN A 55 -1.67 -6.82 9.86
N LEU A 56 -2.41 -7.35 8.88
CA LEU A 56 -3.50 -6.60 8.24
C LEU A 56 -4.64 -6.28 9.22
N SER A 57 -5.10 -7.23 10.02
CA SER A 57 -6.22 -6.97 10.95
C SER A 57 -5.91 -5.82 11.92
N ARG A 58 -4.72 -5.83 12.55
CA ARG A 58 -4.26 -4.75 13.44
C ARG A 58 -4.00 -3.45 12.69
N LEU A 59 -3.57 -3.52 11.44
CA LEU A 59 -3.40 -2.34 10.59
C LEU A 59 -4.76 -1.69 10.32
N LEU A 60 -5.75 -2.46 9.89
CA LEU A 60 -7.11 -1.99 9.66
C LEU A 60 -7.74 -1.40 10.94
N ASP A 61 -7.51 -2.00 12.11
CA ASP A 61 -7.99 -1.43 13.38
C ASP A 61 -7.39 -0.04 13.66
N ARG A 62 -6.11 0.18 13.33
CA ARG A 62 -5.47 1.50 13.49
C ARG A 62 -5.96 2.50 12.45
N MET A 63 -6.16 2.06 11.21
CA MET A 63 -6.69 2.90 10.13
C MET A 63 -8.14 3.32 10.40
N GLU A 64 -8.95 2.43 10.98
CA GLU A 64 -10.31 2.74 11.41
C GLU A 64 -10.32 3.77 12.55
N LYS A 65 -9.44 3.60 13.54
CA LYS A 65 -9.25 4.61 14.61
C LYS A 65 -8.77 5.97 14.08
N ALA A 66 -7.99 5.97 13.00
CA ALA A 66 -7.53 7.19 12.34
C ALA A 66 -8.59 7.78 11.38
N GLY A 67 -9.71 7.10 11.16
CA GLY A 67 -10.80 7.57 10.30
C GLY A 67 -10.54 7.42 8.80
N PHE A 68 -9.54 6.65 8.38
CA PHE A 68 -9.22 6.47 6.95
C PHE A 68 -9.98 5.32 6.30
N VAL A 69 -10.49 4.41 7.11
CA VAL A 69 -11.38 3.32 6.69
C VAL A 69 -12.48 3.14 7.72
N HIS A 70 -13.56 2.45 7.37
CA HIS A 70 -14.53 1.91 8.31
C HIS A 70 -14.90 0.47 7.93
N ARG A 71 -15.45 -0.27 8.89
CA ARG A 71 -15.88 -1.65 8.66
C ARG A 71 -17.39 -1.81 8.56
N GLU A 72 -17.86 -2.32 7.43
CA GLU A 72 -19.27 -2.63 7.19
C GLU A 72 -19.52 -4.14 7.21
N VAL A 73 -20.68 -4.58 7.71
CA VAL A 73 -21.07 -6.00 7.70
C VAL A 73 -21.55 -6.40 6.29
N PHE A 74 -21.06 -7.51 5.75
CA PHE A 74 -21.39 -7.96 4.38
C PHE A 74 -22.42 -9.10 4.29
N SER A 75 -23.01 -9.55 5.39
CA SER A 75 -23.98 -10.65 5.32
C SER A 75 -24.97 -10.63 6.47
N GLU A 76 -26.15 -11.18 6.21
CA GLU A 76 -27.15 -11.51 7.24
C GLU A 76 -26.60 -12.51 8.29
N ASP A 77 -25.51 -13.23 7.98
CA ASP A 77 -24.87 -14.20 8.88
C ASP A 77 -23.72 -13.61 9.75
N GLY A 78 -23.43 -12.30 9.62
CA GLY A 78 -22.58 -11.54 10.54
C GLY A 78 -21.08 -11.88 10.54
N ARG A 79 -20.60 -12.78 9.67
CA ARG A 79 -19.22 -13.27 9.71
C ARG A 79 -18.24 -12.52 8.80
N GLY A 80 -18.74 -11.79 7.80
CA GLY A 80 -17.91 -11.00 6.88
C GLY A 80 -17.95 -9.50 7.16
N ARG A 81 -16.79 -8.83 7.19
CA ARG A 81 -16.69 -7.36 7.24
C ARG A 81 -15.93 -6.85 6.02
N TRP A 82 -16.48 -5.87 5.32
CA TRP A 82 -15.75 -5.04 4.39
C TRP A 82 -14.81 -4.11 5.16
N ALA A 83 -13.65 -3.81 4.58
CA ALA A 83 -12.97 -2.55 4.83
C ALA A 83 -13.36 -1.60 3.70
N VAL A 84 -13.84 -0.41 4.06
CA VAL A 84 -14.30 0.62 3.12
C VAL A 84 -13.45 1.86 3.33
N ILE A 85 -12.92 2.44 2.25
CA ILE A 85 -12.15 3.68 2.33
C ILE A 85 -13.06 4.88 2.57
N THR A 86 -12.61 5.81 3.42
CA THR A 86 -13.30 7.09 3.65
C THR A 86 -12.73 8.18 2.76
N GLU A 87 -13.39 9.33 2.68
CA GLU A 87 -12.84 10.52 2.02
C GLU A 87 -11.50 10.95 2.62
N ALA A 88 -11.36 10.87 3.95
CA ALA A 88 -10.09 11.13 4.64
C ALA A 88 -9.01 10.12 4.25
N GLY A 89 -9.36 8.85 4.03
CA GLY A 89 -8.44 7.84 3.51
C GLY A 89 -7.97 8.13 2.09
N ILE A 90 -8.88 8.59 1.21
CA ILE A 90 -8.53 9.01 -0.16
C ILE A 90 -7.56 10.20 -0.13
N ALA A 91 -7.87 11.22 0.68
CA ALA A 91 -7.00 12.39 0.86
C ALA A 91 -5.61 11.97 1.41
N MET A 92 -5.58 11.15 2.46
CA MET A 92 -4.33 10.66 3.04
C MET A 92 -3.49 9.88 2.01
N ARG A 93 -4.10 9.03 1.17
CA ARG A 93 -3.40 8.32 0.09
C ARG A 93 -2.76 9.30 -0.91
N SER A 94 -3.44 10.40 -1.22
CA SER A 94 -2.93 11.45 -2.12
C SER A 94 -1.76 12.20 -1.50
N ASP A 95 -1.84 12.56 -0.22
CA ASP A 95 -0.76 13.21 0.52
C ASP A 95 0.47 12.30 0.61
N MET A 96 0.25 11.01 0.93
CA MET A 96 1.30 10.01 0.96
C MET A 96 1.97 9.82 -0.41
N TRP A 97 1.21 9.81 -1.50
CA TRP A 97 1.76 9.67 -2.86
C TRP A 97 2.77 10.76 -3.20
N THR A 98 2.51 12.01 -2.78
CA THR A 98 3.41 13.15 -3.06
C THR A 98 4.81 12.91 -2.49
N VAL A 99 4.90 12.37 -1.27
CA VAL A 99 6.18 12.04 -0.64
C VAL A 99 6.73 10.72 -1.17
N TYR A 100 5.89 9.70 -1.31
CA TYR A 100 6.28 8.38 -1.78
C TYR A 100 6.87 8.40 -3.19
N ALA A 101 6.27 9.12 -4.13
CA ALA A 101 6.77 9.24 -5.49
C ALA A 101 8.15 9.92 -5.54
N SER A 102 8.33 11.00 -4.77
CA SER A 102 9.64 11.67 -4.67
C SER A 102 10.70 10.77 -4.04
N ALA A 103 10.35 10.02 -2.98
CA ALA A 103 11.25 9.08 -2.34
C ALA A 103 11.62 7.92 -3.28
N LEU A 104 10.66 7.39 -4.04
CA LEU A 104 10.90 6.34 -5.02
C LEU A 104 11.85 6.82 -6.13
N GLN A 105 11.64 8.02 -6.65
CA GLN A 105 12.54 8.62 -7.63
C GLN A 105 13.95 8.77 -7.05
N ARG A 106 14.10 9.33 -5.85
CA ARG A 106 15.41 9.55 -5.23
C ARG A 106 16.18 8.26 -4.93
N HIS A 107 15.49 7.27 -4.38
CA HIS A 107 16.15 6.06 -3.83
C HIS A 107 16.31 4.94 -4.86
N LEU A 108 15.54 4.98 -5.96
CA LEU A 108 15.58 4.00 -7.04
C LEU A 108 15.78 4.65 -8.41
N GLY A 109 14.91 5.58 -8.81
CA GLY A 109 14.90 6.17 -10.16
C GLY A 109 16.21 6.86 -10.53
N ASP A 110 16.68 7.81 -9.72
CA ASP A 110 17.90 8.59 -9.95
C ASP A 110 19.19 7.75 -9.94
N LYS A 111 19.10 6.47 -9.59
CA LYS A 111 20.24 5.53 -9.57
C LYS A 111 20.36 4.71 -10.84
N LEU A 112 19.38 4.82 -11.74
CA LEU A 112 19.32 4.06 -12.98
C LEU A 112 19.24 5.03 -14.15
N ASP A 113 20.02 4.78 -15.20
CA ASP A 113 19.73 5.37 -16.49
C ASP A 113 18.55 4.66 -17.17
N ASP A 114 18.04 5.22 -18.28
CA ASP A 114 16.87 4.69 -18.99
C ASP A 114 17.09 3.23 -19.44
N ILE A 115 18.30 2.88 -19.88
CA ILE A 115 18.63 1.53 -20.35
C ILE A 115 18.59 0.55 -19.17
N GLN A 116 19.16 0.93 -18.03
CA GLN A 116 19.14 0.12 -16.81
C GLN A 116 17.73 -0.03 -16.24
N ALA A 117 16.91 1.02 -16.32
CA ALA A 117 15.52 0.99 -15.88
C ALA A 117 14.69 0.01 -16.73
N ASP A 118 14.86 0.05 -18.06
CA ASP A 118 14.19 -0.87 -18.98
C ASP A 118 14.62 -2.32 -18.73
N GLN A 119 15.92 -2.58 -18.59
CA GLN A 119 16.46 -3.91 -18.27
C GLN A 119 15.92 -4.44 -16.94
N LEU A 120 15.89 -3.60 -15.90
CA LEU A 120 15.34 -3.98 -14.60
C LEU A 120 13.85 -4.31 -14.70
N SER A 121 13.09 -3.51 -15.45
CA SER A 121 11.65 -3.74 -15.69
C SER A 121 11.40 -5.08 -16.36
N GLU A 122 12.16 -5.41 -17.42
CA GLU A 122 12.07 -6.69 -18.11
C GLU A 122 12.38 -7.88 -17.19
N LEU A 123 13.46 -7.79 -16.41
CA LEU A 123 13.86 -8.86 -15.49
C LEU A 123 12.83 -9.06 -14.37
N LEU A 124 12.27 -7.99 -13.81
CA LEU A 124 11.22 -8.09 -12.78
C LEU A 124 9.92 -8.64 -13.37
N ALA A 125 9.57 -8.27 -14.60
CA ALA A 125 8.38 -8.78 -15.29
C ALA A 125 8.42 -10.31 -15.49
N LEU A 126 9.61 -10.90 -15.64
CA LEU A 126 9.77 -12.35 -15.68
C LEU A 126 9.42 -13.02 -14.34
N LEU A 127 9.72 -12.36 -13.22
CA LEU A 127 9.46 -12.87 -11.88
C LEU A 127 8.01 -12.64 -11.42
N SER A 128 7.34 -11.61 -11.93
CA SER A 128 5.97 -11.26 -11.54
C SER A 128 4.89 -12.01 -12.31
N ARG A 129 5.23 -12.73 -13.38
CA ARG A 129 4.29 -13.61 -14.08
C ARG A 129 3.90 -14.76 -13.13
N ARG A 130 2.63 -14.81 -12.72
CA ARG A 130 2.09 -15.99 -12.03
C ARG A 130 2.27 -17.21 -12.94
N SER A 131 2.94 -18.25 -12.43
CA SER A 131 2.88 -19.60 -13.02
C SER A 131 1.46 -20.15 -12.91
#